data_AF-A0AAV2IGQ5-F1
#
_entry.id   AF-A0AAV2IGQ5-F1
#
_cell.length_a   1.000
_cell.length_b   1.000
_cell.length_c   1.000
_cell.angle_alpha   90.00
_cell.angle_beta   90.00
_cell.angle_gamma   90.00
#
_symmetry.space_group_name_H-M   'P 1'
#
loop_
_entity.id
_entity.type
_entity.pdbx_description
1 polymer ?
#
loop_
_entity_poly.entity_id
_entity_poly.type
_entity_poly.pdbx_seq_one_letter_code
_entity_poly.pdbx_strand_id
1 'polypeptide(L)'
;MKHVGRFSSCGGGVKLMLLVLTLFAFGLLVDKNTRFSQLYRRFDLISTSGLSEWKNYDAADMTSLSVEQNGEPRRGDVYTNEGQQEDEATERTRDIDYLTEILNSKLSAINGSSSASFKPTCHKKFTLANSCDNGACLQKDLPSDVRTRVRQLVGPRELQLTSEQREILRGIAGEVKGYYDIIILTGASSNHYNESQAMLMTVHERLFPILKNFTLIYFNLGLTADERRMVVKNCKCQVIDFPFRKFPDFIQELRCYSWKPVMIKSVLQRTNILIWMDASIRLFENAANIKTVIENARDRGIQIGGSNVISAFRTFRSMYHFFGDEPCAYFDLKMTKCSFGIYRNEVFVHRLILEPWVACALNAQCMCPPDRFNGTCRQSKDMNKLWLENNGPIAYGLCHLYDQSLISLILHKVYLEKYQWAFCNINSFGKIMRDDLASYFS
;
A
#
# COMPACT_ATOMS: atom_id res chain seq x y z
N MET A 1 18.30 76.97 5.38
CA MET A 1 18.93 77.05 4.04
C MET A 1 17.96 76.51 3.00
N LYS A 2 17.42 77.42 2.17
CA LYS A 2 16.86 77.34 0.79
C LYS A 2 16.01 76.11 0.38
N HIS A 3 14.67 76.28 0.28
CA HIS A 3 13.83 76.48 -0.93
C HIS A 3 13.27 75.16 -1.52
N VAL A 4 11.97 74.85 -1.55
CA VAL A 4 10.76 75.46 -2.21
C VAL A 4 10.70 75.25 -3.73
N GLY A 5 9.55 74.71 -4.21
CA GLY A 5 9.02 74.81 -5.59
C GLY A 5 8.93 73.46 -6.33
N ARG A 6 7.80 72.79 -6.65
CA ARG A 6 6.41 73.10 -7.06
C ARG A 6 6.23 73.23 -8.60
N PHE A 7 5.14 72.63 -9.11
CA PHE A 7 4.46 72.77 -10.43
C PHE A 7 5.13 72.11 -11.66
N SER A 8 4.46 71.65 -12.73
CA SER A 8 3.05 71.57 -13.19
C SER A 8 3.04 70.77 -14.53
N SER A 9 2.16 69.79 -14.74
CA SER A 9 0.93 69.85 -15.58
C SER A 9 1.06 69.81 -17.12
N CYS A 10 0.22 68.92 -17.68
CA CYS A 10 -0.68 69.12 -18.84
C CYS A 10 -0.23 68.97 -20.30
N GLY A 11 -1.13 68.32 -21.06
CA GLY A 11 -1.32 68.40 -22.51
C GLY A 11 -0.68 67.23 -23.28
N GLY A 12 -1.38 66.41 -24.06
CA GLY A 12 -2.73 66.48 -24.59
C GLY A 12 -2.75 65.96 -26.03
N GLY A 13 -3.54 64.91 -26.31
CA GLY A 13 -4.19 64.67 -27.60
C GLY A 13 -3.34 64.27 -28.81
N VAL A 14 -3.85 63.71 -29.92
CA VAL A 14 -5.15 63.14 -30.33
C VAL A 14 -4.82 62.41 -31.67
N LYS A 15 -5.49 61.27 -31.96
CA LYS A 15 -5.71 60.62 -33.29
C LYS A 15 -4.50 60.15 -34.12
N LEU A 16 -4.49 58.87 -34.48
CA LEU A 16 -4.87 58.50 -35.85
C LEU A 16 -5.40 57.06 -35.93
N MET A 17 -6.57 56.97 -36.54
CA MET A 17 -7.34 55.80 -36.94
C MET A 17 -6.74 55.26 -38.25
N LEU A 18 -6.56 53.95 -38.42
CA LEU A 18 -6.88 53.29 -39.69
C LEU A 18 -6.92 51.77 -39.51
N LEU A 19 -8.12 51.23 -39.68
CA LEU A 19 -8.43 49.83 -39.91
C LEU A 19 -8.92 49.77 -41.37
N VAL A 20 -8.40 48.88 -42.22
CA VAL A 20 -9.10 48.18 -43.33
C VAL A 20 -8.14 47.18 -44.02
N LEU A 21 -8.45 45.90 -43.83
CA LEU A 21 -8.43 44.72 -44.73
C LEU A 21 -7.53 44.71 -45.99
N THR A 22 -6.68 43.67 -46.14
CA THR A 22 -6.91 42.48 -47.02
C THR A 22 -5.75 41.45 -47.03
N LEU A 23 -6.12 40.17 -46.88
CA LEU A 23 -5.56 38.89 -47.37
C LEU A 23 -4.11 38.78 -47.93
N PHE A 24 -3.25 37.95 -47.30
CA PHE A 24 -2.79 36.61 -47.78
C PHE A 24 -1.56 36.09 -46.99
N ALA A 25 -1.62 34.80 -46.63
CA ALA A 25 -0.53 33.83 -46.57
C ALA A 25 0.61 33.85 -45.52
N PHE A 26 0.69 32.69 -44.84
CA PHE A 26 1.85 31.99 -44.28
C PHE A 26 2.51 32.49 -42.97
N GLY A 27 2.38 31.67 -41.93
CA GLY A 27 3.49 31.41 -41.00
C GLY A 27 3.13 31.29 -39.53
N LEU A 28 3.07 30.04 -39.05
CA LEU A 28 3.36 29.61 -37.66
C LEU A 28 2.24 29.74 -36.60
N LEU A 29 1.33 28.76 -36.62
CA LEU A 29 0.66 28.27 -35.42
C LEU A 29 0.85 26.75 -35.36
N VAL A 30 1.98 26.31 -34.79
CA VAL A 30 2.22 24.89 -34.44
C VAL A 30 1.69 24.66 -33.01
N ASP A 31 0.38 24.39 -32.99
CA ASP A 31 -0.25 23.21 -32.41
C ASP A 31 0.19 22.69 -31.02
N LYS A 32 -0.58 23.06 -29.98
CA LYS A 32 -0.60 22.38 -28.67
C LYS A 32 -1.54 21.16 -28.63
N ASN A 33 -2.21 20.81 -29.72
CA ASN A 33 -3.24 19.78 -29.77
C ASN A 33 -2.73 18.39 -30.24
N THR A 34 -1.50 18.29 -30.73
CA THR A 34 -0.93 17.03 -31.26
C THR A 34 -0.40 16.08 -30.19
N ARG A 35 0.03 16.57 -29.01
CA ARG A 35 0.46 15.70 -27.90
C ARG A 35 -0.72 15.04 -27.17
N PHE A 36 -1.87 15.71 -27.12
CA PHE A 36 -3.08 15.19 -26.50
C PHE A 36 -3.69 14.05 -27.32
N SER A 37 -3.73 14.17 -28.65
CA SER A 37 -4.26 13.13 -29.53
C SER A 37 -3.37 11.89 -29.61
N GLN A 38 -2.05 12.03 -29.48
CA GLN A 38 -1.12 10.89 -29.46
C GLN A 38 -1.22 10.04 -28.19
N LEU A 39 -1.45 10.65 -27.02
CA LEU A 39 -1.70 9.88 -25.79
C LEU A 39 -3.05 9.15 -25.89
N TYR A 40 -4.09 9.82 -26.39
CA TYR A 40 -5.44 9.26 -26.52
C TYR A 40 -5.51 8.11 -27.55
N ARG A 41 -4.91 8.27 -28.74
CA ARG A 41 -4.83 7.21 -29.77
C ARG A 41 -4.09 5.96 -29.30
N ARG A 42 -3.14 6.09 -28.37
CA ARG A 42 -2.42 4.95 -27.79
C ARG A 42 -3.26 4.19 -26.75
N PHE A 43 -4.24 4.83 -26.12
CA PHE A 43 -5.18 4.20 -25.20
C PHE A 43 -6.35 3.51 -25.92
N ASP A 44 -6.87 4.08 -27.01
CA ASP A 44 -7.92 3.44 -27.82
C ASP A 44 -7.44 2.13 -28.49
N LEU A 45 -6.15 2.03 -28.82
CA LEU A 45 -5.55 0.82 -29.42
C LEU A 45 -5.33 -0.34 -28.42
N ILE A 46 -5.46 -0.11 -27.11
CA ILE A 46 -5.31 -1.17 -26.08
C ILE A 46 -6.67 -1.86 -25.81
N SER A 47 -7.78 -1.30 -26.31
CA SER A 47 -9.15 -1.74 -26.00
C SER A 47 -9.69 -2.86 -26.91
N THR A 48 -9.09 -3.16 -28.06
CA THR A 48 -9.73 -4.08 -29.05
C THR A 48 -8.81 -5.07 -29.77
N SER A 49 -7.57 -5.28 -29.35
CA SER A 49 -6.69 -6.28 -29.99
C SER A 49 -5.72 -6.92 -29.00
N GLY A 50 -6.16 -7.99 -28.33
CA GLY A 50 -5.30 -8.78 -27.44
C GLY A 50 -6.00 -9.91 -26.68
N LEU A 51 -7.18 -10.36 -27.10
CA LEU A 51 -8.01 -11.32 -26.36
C LEU A 51 -8.42 -12.56 -27.18
N SER A 52 -7.71 -12.91 -28.26
CA SER A 52 -8.08 -14.05 -29.12
C SER A 52 -7.01 -15.12 -29.35
N GLU A 53 -5.88 -15.13 -28.63
CA GLU A 53 -4.80 -16.11 -28.89
C GLU A 53 -4.31 -16.88 -27.65
N TRP A 54 -5.21 -17.44 -26.83
CA TRP A 54 -4.85 -18.55 -25.92
C TRP A 54 -6.02 -19.52 -25.76
N LYS A 55 -6.37 -20.21 -26.86
CA LYS A 55 -7.06 -21.49 -26.84
C LYS A 55 -6.21 -22.43 -27.68
N ASN A 56 -5.51 -23.37 -27.04
CA ASN A 56 -5.03 -24.66 -27.55
C ASN A 56 -3.88 -25.11 -26.65
N TYR A 57 -4.20 -25.88 -25.63
CA TYR A 57 -3.33 -26.96 -25.18
C TYR A 57 -4.20 -28.19 -24.96
N ASP A 58 -3.84 -29.21 -25.70
CA ASP A 58 -4.60 -30.41 -26.00
C ASP A 58 -4.84 -31.30 -24.79
N ALA A 59 -6.03 -31.90 -24.82
CA ALA A 59 -6.37 -33.12 -24.11
C ALA A 59 -5.96 -34.32 -24.96
N ALA A 60 -5.04 -35.13 -24.44
CA ALA A 60 -4.73 -36.50 -24.81
C ALA A 60 -3.76 -37.02 -23.73
N ASP A 61 -3.82 -38.21 -23.16
CA ASP A 61 -4.66 -39.38 -23.31
C ASP A 61 -4.33 -40.19 -22.03
N MET A 62 -5.28 -40.31 -21.10
CA MET A 62 -5.07 -41.03 -19.84
C MET A 62 -5.70 -42.42 -19.98
N THR A 63 -4.81 -43.40 -20.00
CA THR A 63 -5.07 -44.81 -20.19
C THR A 63 -5.95 -45.40 -19.09
N SER A 64 -6.84 -46.27 -19.55
CA SER A 64 -7.64 -47.26 -18.84
C SER A 64 -6.99 -47.86 -17.61
N LEU A 65 -7.66 -47.79 -16.46
CA LEU A 65 -7.57 -48.80 -15.41
C LEU A 65 -8.96 -49.08 -14.84
N SER A 66 -9.23 -50.38 -14.75
CA SER A 66 -10.48 -51.07 -14.52
C SER A 66 -11.07 -50.87 -13.12
N VAL A 67 -12.40 -50.85 -13.11
CA VAL A 67 -13.27 -50.98 -11.94
C VAL A 67 -13.19 -52.41 -11.40
N GLU A 68 -12.77 -52.57 -10.15
CA GLU A 68 -13.19 -53.70 -9.31
C GLU A 68 -13.91 -53.16 -8.07
N GLN A 69 -15.18 -53.56 -7.97
CA GLN A 69 -16.02 -53.40 -6.80
C GLN A 69 -15.58 -54.42 -5.74
N ASN A 70 -15.47 -53.99 -4.47
CA ASN A 70 -16.10 -54.63 -3.31
C ASN A 70 -15.55 -54.06 -2.00
N GLY A 71 -16.43 -53.55 -1.15
CA GLY A 71 -16.11 -53.15 0.22
C GLY A 71 -17.13 -52.18 0.78
N GLU A 72 -18.20 -52.71 1.40
CA GLU A 72 -19.16 -51.94 2.18
C GLU A 72 -18.47 -51.05 3.24
N PRO A 73 -18.78 -49.74 3.32
CA PRO A 73 -18.52 -48.98 4.51
C PRO A 73 -19.69 -49.12 5.48
N ARG A 74 -19.35 -49.59 6.68
CA ARG A 74 -20.21 -49.59 7.87
C ARG A 74 -20.83 -48.21 8.07
N ARG A 75 -22.11 -48.24 8.46
CA ARG A 75 -22.92 -47.11 8.94
C ARG A 75 -22.18 -46.36 10.05
N GLY A 76 -21.41 -45.35 9.66
CA GLY A 76 -20.82 -44.35 10.53
C GLY A 76 -21.68 -43.10 10.50
N ASP A 77 -21.91 -42.54 11.67
CA ASP A 77 -22.77 -41.38 11.88
C ASP A 77 -22.41 -40.22 10.96
N VAL A 78 -23.40 -39.79 10.17
CA VAL A 78 -23.38 -38.51 9.46
C VAL A 78 -23.49 -37.42 10.53
N TYR A 79 -22.36 -37.04 11.12
CA TYR A 79 -22.26 -35.73 11.79
C TYR A 79 -22.35 -34.67 10.69
N THR A 80 -23.49 -34.01 10.64
CA THR A 80 -23.84 -32.98 9.67
C THR A 80 -22.88 -31.79 9.74
N ASN A 81 -22.26 -31.44 8.60
CA ASN A 81 -21.44 -30.23 8.39
C ASN A 81 -22.17 -28.91 8.74
N GLU A 82 -23.47 -28.94 8.96
CA GLU A 82 -24.31 -27.77 9.25
C GLU A 82 -23.97 -27.13 10.61
N GLY A 83 -23.71 -27.94 11.65
CA GLY A 83 -23.38 -27.42 12.98
C GLY A 83 -22.04 -26.68 13.05
N GLN A 84 -21.02 -27.17 12.33
CA GLN A 84 -19.70 -26.51 12.28
C GLN A 84 -19.76 -25.19 11.48
N GLN A 85 -20.57 -25.11 10.43
CA GLN A 85 -20.75 -23.87 9.67
C GLN A 85 -21.53 -22.81 10.45
N GLU A 86 -22.52 -23.23 11.24
CA GLU A 86 -23.32 -22.34 12.09
C GLU A 86 -22.47 -21.77 13.25
N ASP A 87 -21.61 -22.57 13.85
CA ASP A 87 -20.67 -22.14 14.88
C ASP A 87 -19.63 -21.13 14.34
N GLU A 88 -19.03 -21.41 13.17
CA GLU A 88 -18.08 -20.50 12.51
C GLU A 88 -18.73 -19.16 12.11
N ALA A 89 -19.97 -19.19 11.62
CA ALA A 89 -20.70 -17.97 11.24
C ALA A 89 -21.02 -17.11 12.48
N THR A 90 -21.36 -17.76 13.59
CA THR A 90 -21.66 -17.11 14.87
C THR A 90 -20.41 -16.50 15.49
N GLU A 91 -19.29 -17.21 15.49
CA GLU A 91 -17.99 -16.67 15.93
C GLU A 91 -17.55 -15.47 15.08
N ARG A 92 -17.68 -15.57 13.74
CA ARG A 92 -17.34 -14.45 12.85
C ARG A 92 -18.17 -13.21 13.09
N THR A 93 -19.46 -13.38 13.40
CA THR A 93 -20.35 -12.27 13.71
C THR A 93 -19.91 -11.57 15.00
N ARG A 94 -19.56 -12.33 16.05
CA ARG A 94 -19.02 -11.79 17.30
C ARG A 94 -17.72 -11.03 17.10
N ASP A 95 -16.80 -11.56 16.28
CA ASP A 95 -15.55 -10.89 15.92
C ASP A 95 -15.78 -9.54 15.23
N ILE A 96 -16.74 -9.50 14.29
CA ILE A 96 -17.12 -8.26 13.59
C ILE A 96 -17.66 -7.23 14.59
N ASP A 97 -18.55 -7.64 15.50
CA ASP A 97 -19.16 -6.74 16.47
C ASP A 97 -18.12 -6.18 17.45
N TYR A 98 -17.24 -7.04 17.97
CA TYR A 98 -16.15 -6.63 18.86
C TYR A 98 -15.18 -5.64 18.21
N LEU A 99 -14.74 -5.91 16.97
CA LEU A 99 -13.87 -4.99 16.23
C LEU A 99 -14.59 -3.68 15.86
N THR A 100 -15.91 -3.73 15.65
CA THR A 100 -16.75 -2.56 15.42
C THR A 100 -16.77 -1.65 16.64
N GLU A 101 -16.93 -2.19 17.84
CA GLU A 101 -16.86 -1.43 19.09
C GLU A 101 -15.51 -0.75 19.28
N ILE A 102 -14.41 -1.48 19.06
CA ILE A 102 -13.05 -0.91 19.16
C ILE A 102 -12.87 0.22 18.14
N LEU A 103 -13.28 0.02 16.88
CA LEU A 103 -13.14 1.03 15.85
C LEU A 103 -13.99 2.28 16.15
N ASN A 104 -15.23 2.11 16.63
CA ASN A 104 -16.07 3.22 17.08
C ASN A 104 -15.39 4.04 18.18
N SER A 105 -14.85 3.36 19.20
CA SER A 105 -14.11 4.01 20.28
C SER A 105 -12.91 4.81 19.72
N LYS A 106 -12.08 4.19 18.87
CA LYS A 106 -10.93 4.87 18.24
C LYS A 106 -11.35 6.06 17.36
N LEU A 107 -12.44 5.95 16.59
CA LEU A 107 -12.94 7.03 15.73
C LEU A 107 -13.53 8.22 16.52
N SER A 108 -14.13 7.95 17.68
CA SER A 108 -14.66 8.97 18.61
C SER A 108 -13.54 9.76 19.29
N ALA A 109 -12.39 9.14 19.54
CA ALA A 109 -11.23 9.80 20.13
C ALA A 109 -10.53 10.80 19.18
N ILE A 110 -10.86 10.77 17.88
CA ILE A 110 -10.34 11.72 16.89
C ILE A 110 -11.13 13.04 17.02
N ASN A 111 -10.78 13.84 18.02
CA ASN A 111 -11.32 15.18 18.23
C ASN A 111 -10.79 16.17 17.17
N GLY A 112 -11.68 17.00 16.62
CA GLY A 112 -11.32 18.35 16.17
C GLY A 112 -10.61 18.53 14.82
N SER A 113 -10.42 17.52 13.98
CA SER A 113 -10.15 17.81 12.56
C SER A 113 -11.48 18.08 11.86
N SER A 114 -11.61 19.25 11.26
CA SER A 114 -12.60 19.49 10.20
C SER A 114 -12.24 18.60 9.01
N SER A 115 -12.42 17.29 9.14
CA SER A 115 -12.34 16.40 7.99
C SER A 115 -13.53 16.75 7.12
N ALA A 116 -13.28 17.51 6.05
CA ALA A 116 -14.26 17.68 5.00
C ALA A 116 -14.83 16.30 4.67
N SER A 117 -16.16 16.16 4.70
CA SER A 117 -16.84 14.90 4.41
C SER A 117 -16.23 14.29 3.16
N PHE A 118 -15.76 13.04 3.26
CA PHE A 118 -15.35 12.30 2.08
C PHE A 118 -16.54 12.28 1.11
N LYS A 119 -16.32 12.74 -0.13
CA LYS A 119 -17.38 12.83 -1.13
C LYS A 119 -17.24 11.65 -2.09
N PRO A 120 -18.32 10.87 -2.31
CA PRO A 120 -18.42 9.95 -3.43
C PRO A 120 -17.88 10.50 -4.73
N THR A 121 -16.88 9.83 -5.30
CA THR A 121 -16.23 10.25 -6.54
C THR A 121 -16.73 9.47 -7.75
N CYS A 122 -17.24 8.24 -7.60
CA CYS A 122 -17.61 7.38 -8.73
C CYS A 122 -18.87 7.79 -9.53
N HIS A 123 -19.59 8.84 -9.14
CA HIS A 123 -20.80 9.26 -9.86
C HIS A 123 -20.51 10.17 -11.06
N LYS A 124 -19.32 10.78 -11.12
CA LYS A 124 -18.98 11.69 -12.21
C LYS A 124 -18.41 10.88 -13.37
N LYS A 125 -18.91 11.11 -14.59
CA LYS A 125 -18.45 10.39 -15.80
C LYS A 125 -16.92 10.40 -15.95
N PHE A 126 -16.28 11.51 -15.60
CA PHE A 126 -14.83 11.66 -15.76
C PHE A 126 -14.01 10.90 -14.71
N THR A 127 -14.49 10.77 -13.46
CA THR A 127 -13.83 9.96 -12.41
C THR A 127 -14.17 8.49 -12.54
N LEU A 128 -15.32 8.14 -13.13
CA LEU A 128 -15.63 6.76 -13.44
C LEU A 128 -14.57 6.17 -14.38
N ALA A 129 -14.09 6.95 -15.36
CA ALA A 129 -12.94 6.62 -16.21
C ALA A 129 -12.93 5.14 -16.67
N ASN A 130 -11.81 4.45 -16.48
CA ASN A 130 -11.67 3.01 -16.70
C ASN A 130 -11.87 2.20 -15.40
N SER A 131 -12.70 2.66 -14.46
CA SER A 131 -12.87 1.98 -13.17
C SER A 131 -13.55 0.62 -13.33
N CYS A 132 -14.68 0.58 -14.03
CA CYS A 132 -15.54 -0.60 -14.15
C CYS A 132 -15.17 -1.48 -15.34
N ASP A 133 -15.39 -2.79 -15.23
CA ASP A 133 -15.16 -3.74 -16.33
C ASP A 133 -16.42 -3.91 -17.18
N ASN A 134 -16.32 -3.60 -18.47
CA ASN A 134 -17.43 -3.75 -19.44
C ASN A 134 -18.76 -3.10 -19.00
N GLY A 135 -18.69 -2.02 -18.22
CA GLY A 135 -19.85 -1.32 -17.68
C GLY A 135 -20.46 -1.94 -16.40
N ALA A 136 -20.00 -3.12 -15.97
CA ALA A 136 -20.35 -3.70 -14.68
C ALA A 136 -19.40 -3.16 -13.60
N CYS A 137 -19.95 -2.41 -12.64
CA CYS A 137 -19.19 -1.85 -11.54
C CYS A 137 -19.46 -2.65 -10.25
N LEU A 138 -18.40 -2.83 -9.45
CA LEU A 138 -18.50 -3.28 -8.06
C LEU A 138 -18.92 -2.11 -7.15
N GLN A 139 -18.42 -2.07 -5.90
CA GLN A 139 -18.75 -1.01 -4.95
C GLN A 139 -18.12 0.33 -5.36
N LYS A 140 -18.97 1.29 -5.70
CA LYS A 140 -18.60 2.65 -6.13
C LYS A 140 -18.42 3.65 -4.98
N ASP A 141 -18.86 3.30 -3.77
CA ASP A 141 -18.82 4.17 -2.61
C ASP A 141 -18.36 3.39 -1.39
N LEU A 142 -17.39 3.95 -0.64
CA LEU A 142 -16.94 3.33 0.60
C LEU A 142 -18.02 3.47 1.68
N PRO A 143 -18.32 2.39 2.44
CA PRO A 143 -19.42 2.40 3.39
C PRO A 143 -19.10 3.31 4.57
N SER A 144 -20.01 4.23 4.90
CA SER A 144 -19.89 5.09 6.09
C SER A 144 -20.11 4.33 7.39
N ASP A 145 -20.95 3.29 7.38
CA ASP A 145 -21.22 2.43 8.53
C ASP A 145 -19.95 1.68 8.98
N VAL A 146 -19.60 1.81 10.27
CA VAL A 146 -18.40 1.20 10.87
C VAL A 146 -18.46 -0.32 10.80
N ARG A 147 -19.63 -0.91 11.07
CA ARG A 147 -19.79 -2.36 11.07
C ARG A 147 -19.57 -2.96 9.68
N THR A 148 -20.09 -2.30 8.65
CA THR A 148 -19.90 -2.70 7.25
C THR A 148 -18.44 -2.59 6.83
N ARG A 149 -17.73 -1.53 7.23
CA ARG A 149 -16.28 -1.39 6.99
C ARG A 149 -15.49 -2.55 7.60
N VAL A 150 -15.76 -2.87 8.87
CA VAL A 150 -15.13 -4.00 9.56
C VAL A 150 -15.43 -5.31 8.84
N ARG A 151 -16.72 -5.57 8.56
CA ARG A 151 -17.17 -6.78 7.86
C ARG A 151 -16.50 -6.95 6.50
N GLN A 152 -16.25 -5.88 5.74
CA GLN A 152 -15.57 -5.96 4.44
C GLN A 152 -14.09 -6.36 4.55
N LEU A 153 -13.46 -6.16 5.70
CA LEU A 153 -12.04 -6.48 5.92
C LEU A 153 -11.83 -7.83 6.61
N VAL A 154 -12.76 -8.27 7.46
CA VAL A 154 -12.62 -9.51 8.24
C VAL A 154 -13.63 -10.60 7.87
N GLY A 155 -14.65 -10.25 7.08
CA GLY A 155 -15.73 -11.16 6.67
C GLY A 155 -15.37 -12.10 5.51
N PRO A 156 -14.81 -11.59 4.39
CA PRO A 156 -14.42 -12.42 3.25
C PRO A 156 -13.36 -13.46 3.61
N ARG A 157 -13.46 -14.66 3.05
CA ARG A 157 -12.53 -15.78 3.38
C ARG A 157 -11.15 -15.54 2.78
N GLU A 158 -11.08 -14.91 1.63
CA GLU A 158 -9.86 -14.53 0.91
C GLU A 158 -9.03 -13.45 1.63
N LEU A 159 -9.63 -12.76 2.61
CA LEU A 159 -8.97 -11.79 3.50
C LEU A 159 -8.66 -12.35 4.89
N GLN A 160 -8.85 -13.65 5.09
CA GLN A 160 -8.53 -14.34 6.33
C GLN A 160 -7.37 -15.31 6.12
N LEU A 161 -6.59 -15.52 7.19
CA LEU A 161 -5.55 -16.54 7.17
C LEU A 161 -6.12 -17.92 7.48
N THR A 162 -5.57 -18.95 6.87
CA THR A 162 -5.85 -20.33 7.26
C THR A 162 -5.12 -20.69 8.56
N SER A 163 -5.53 -21.77 9.22
CA SER A 163 -4.84 -22.28 10.41
C SER A 163 -3.38 -22.64 10.13
N GLU A 164 -3.09 -23.19 8.96
CA GLU A 164 -1.73 -23.50 8.50
C GLU A 164 -0.89 -22.23 8.33
N GLN A 165 -1.43 -21.20 7.68
CA GLN A 165 -0.74 -19.92 7.54
C GLN A 165 -0.46 -19.29 8.91
N ARG A 166 -1.42 -19.32 9.84
CA ARG A 166 -1.20 -18.83 11.21
C ARG A 166 -0.11 -19.60 11.94
N GLU A 167 -0.01 -20.91 11.73
CA GLU A 167 1.07 -21.73 12.31
C GLU A 167 2.45 -21.37 11.73
N ILE A 168 2.54 -21.16 10.41
CA ILE A 168 3.79 -20.69 9.79
C ILE A 168 4.22 -19.34 10.38
N LEU A 169 3.29 -18.40 10.54
CA LEU A 169 3.55 -17.09 11.16
C LEU A 169 4.02 -17.23 12.61
N ARG A 170 3.45 -18.16 13.39
CA ARG A 170 3.92 -18.49 14.75
C ARG A 170 5.33 -19.08 14.73
N GLY A 171 5.65 -19.93 13.76
CA GLY A 171 6.99 -20.46 13.55
C GLY A 171 8.02 -19.35 13.36
N ILE A 172 7.74 -18.38 12.49
CA ILE A 172 8.60 -17.20 12.27
C ILE A 172 8.75 -16.39 13.56
N ALA A 173 7.65 -16.17 14.30
CA ALA A 173 7.69 -15.46 15.58
C ALA A 173 8.54 -16.21 16.62
N GLY A 174 8.58 -17.55 16.56
CA GLY A 174 9.38 -18.42 17.42
C GLY A 174 10.89 -18.27 17.24
N GLU A 175 11.35 -17.80 16.07
CA GLU A 175 12.76 -17.52 15.82
C GLU A 175 13.28 -16.26 16.53
N VAL A 176 12.37 -15.38 16.98
CA VAL A 176 12.73 -14.18 17.74
C VAL A 176 13.08 -14.54 19.18
N LYS A 177 14.34 -14.31 19.57
CA LYS A 177 14.83 -14.58 20.92
C LYS A 177 14.35 -13.49 21.88
N GLY A 178 13.44 -13.85 22.79
CA GLY A 178 12.88 -12.94 23.80
C GLY A 178 11.62 -12.19 23.38
N TYR A 179 11.16 -11.31 24.28
CA TYR A 179 10.06 -10.36 24.09
C TYR A 179 10.57 -8.97 24.48
N TYR A 180 10.27 -7.95 23.68
CA TYR A 180 10.81 -6.60 23.86
C TYR A 180 9.71 -5.54 23.86
N ASP A 181 9.91 -4.41 24.54
CA ASP A 181 8.97 -3.31 24.43
C ASP A 181 8.92 -2.77 23.00
N ILE A 182 10.08 -2.65 22.36
CA ILE A 182 10.21 -2.20 20.97
C ILE A 182 11.04 -3.21 20.15
N ILE A 183 10.53 -3.62 18.99
CA ILE A 183 11.34 -4.27 17.96
C ILE A 183 11.48 -3.32 16.77
N ILE A 184 12.71 -2.97 16.41
CA ILE A 184 13.01 -2.42 15.08
C ILE A 184 13.14 -3.61 14.13
N LEU A 185 12.42 -3.57 13.02
CA LEU A 185 12.37 -4.63 12.02
C LEU A 185 12.77 -4.09 10.65
N THR A 186 13.67 -4.82 9.99
CA THR A 186 14.08 -4.56 8.61
C THR A 186 14.34 -5.87 7.88
N GLY A 187 14.58 -5.81 6.58
CA GLY A 187 15.06 -6.94 5.79
C GLY A 187 15.64 -6.50 4.46
N ALA A 188 16.60 -7.26 3.93
CA ALA A 188 17.18 -7.00 2.61
C ALA A 188 17.69 -8.27 1.94
N SER A 189 17.74 -8.21 0.60
CA SER A 189 18.46 -9.12 -0.30
C SER A 189 19.76 -8.45 -0.77
N SER A 190 20.64 -9.20 -1.44
CA SER A 190 21.96 -8.70 -1.88
C SER A 190 21.91 -7.38 -2.65
N ASN A 191 20.89 -7.15 -3.49
CA ASN A 191 20.76 -5.90 -4.25
C ASN A 191 20.50 -4.65 -3.38
N HIS A 192 20.13 -4.81 -2.11
CA HIS A 192 19.98 -3.73 -1.13
C HIS A 192 20.97 -3.84 0.04
N TYR A 193 22.01 -4.69 -0.05
CA TYR A 193 22.96 -4.93 1.05
C TYR A 193 23.64 -3.63 1.53
N ASN A 194 24.27 -2.87 0.62
CA ASN A 194 24.94 -1.61 0.98
C ASN A 194 23.96 -0.48 1.35
N GLU A 195 22.75 -0.49 0.78
CA GLU A 195 21.72 0.46 1.17
C GLU A 195 21.24 0.20 2.60
N SER A 196 21.10 -1.08 2.98
CA SER A 196 20.72 -1.47 4.34
C SER A 196 21.80 -1.12 5.37
N GLN A 197 23.08 -1.20 4.99
CA GLN A 197 24.19 -0.75 5.83
C GLN A 197 24.12 0.74 6.14
N ALA A 198 23.79 1.58 5.15
CA ALA A 198 23.61 3.02 5.36
C ALA A 198 22.42 3.32 6.31
N MET A 199 21.33 2.54 6.23
CA MET A 199 20.23 2.62 7.20
C MET A 199 20.70 2.24 8.60
N LEU A 200 21.38 1.08 8.73
CA LEU A 200 21.87 0.55 10.01
C LEU A 200 22.86 1.49 10.69
N MET A 201 23.73 2.16 9.94
CA MET A 201 24.62 3.20 10.45
C MET A 201 23.83 4.28 11.18
N THR A 202 22.80 4.85 10.54
CA THR A 202 21.97 5.89 11.17
C THR A 202 21.11 5.36 12.33
N VAL A 203 20.65 4.11 12.28
CA VAL A 203 19.93 3.48 13.40
C VAL A 203 20.84 3.31 14.62
N HIS A 204 22.07 2.82 14.42
CA HIS A 204 23.06 2.67 15.49
C HIS A 204 23.43 4.01 16.12
N GLU A 205 23.64 5.04 15.31
CA GLU A 205 24.03 6.36 15.81
C GLU A 205 22.87 7.09 16.49
N ARG A 206 21.64 6.97 15.96
CA ARG A 206 20.55 7.89 16.28
C ARG A 206 19.43 7.26 17.12
N LEU A 207 19.19 5.95 17.03
CA LEU A 207 18.14 5.27 17.82
C LEU A 207 18.67 4.49 19.00
N PHE A 208 19.78 3.77 18.85
CA PHE A 208 20.31 2.93 19.93
C PHE A 208 20.58 3.71 21.24
N PRO A 209 21.06 4.97 21.20
CA PRO A 209 21.25 5.75 22.43
C PRO A 209 19.94 6.15 23.14
N ILE A 210 18.84 6.29 22.39
CA ILE A 210 17.60 6.92 22.89
C ILE A 210 16.48 5.92 23.21
N LEU A 211 16.48 4.73 22.60
CA LEU A 211 15.51 3.68 22.86
C LEU A 211 15.95 2.81 24.05
N LYS A 212 14.97 2.27 24.76
CA LYS A 212 15.16 1.37 25.92
C LYS A 212 14.34 0.11 25.71
N ASN A 213 14.79 -1.01 26.29
CA ASN A 213 14.16 -2.33 26.13
C ASN A 213 13.77 -2.63 24.67
N PHE A 214 14.75 -2.56 23.78
CA PHE A 214 14.54 -2.78 22.36
C PHE A 214 15.49 -3.83 21.81
N THR A 215 15.11 -4.41 20.66
CA THR A 215 16.04 -5.16 19.80
C THR A 215 15.85 -4.75 18.35
N LEU A 216 16.84 -5.09 17.52
CA LEU A 216 16.78 -4.97 16.08
C LEU A 216 16.73 -6.36 15.48
N ILE A 217 15.83 -6.58 14.53
CA ILE A 217 15.71 -7.80 13.75
C ILE A 217 15.93 -7.48 12.29
N TYR A 218 16.81 -8.25 11.66
CA TYR A 218 17.15 -8.16 10.25
C TYR A 218 16.77 -9.47 9.56
N PHE A 219 15.77 -9.41 8.69
CA PHE A 219 15.44 -10.54 7.83
C PHE A 219 16.39 -10.63 6.64
N ASN A 220 17.03 -11.79 6.49
CA ASN A 220 17.74 -12.16 5.28
C ASN A 220 16.74 -12.60 4.20
N LEU A 221 16.65 -11.82 3.12
CA LEU A 221 15.76 -12.08 1.97
C LEU A 221 16.53 -12.65 0.75
N GLY A 222 17.78 -13.07 0.94
CA GLY A 222 18.65 -13.55 -0.14
C GLY A 222 19.96 -12.78 -0.22
N LEU A 223 20.64 -12.60 0.91
CA LEU A 223 22.04 -12.20 1.00
C LEU A 223 22.95 -13.36 0.60
N THR A 224 24.13 -13.05 0.06
CA THR A 224 25.21 -14.02 -0.11
C THR A 224 25.72 -14.49 1.27
N ALA A 225 26.44 -15.62 1.28
CA ALA A 225 27.01 -16.16 2.52
C ALA A 225 27.93 -15.17 3.24
N ASP A 226 28.73 -14.40 2.49
CA ASP A 226 29.65 -13.41 3.05
C ASP A 226 28.91 -12.16 3.54
N GLU A 227 27.95 -11.63 2.77
CA GLU A 227 27.10 -10.54 3.22
C GLU A 227 26.37 -10.89 4.52
N ARG A 228 25.73 -12.07 4.58
CA ARG A 228 25.05 -12.55 5.78
C ARG A 228 26.02 -12.65 6.97
N ARG A 229 27.24 -13.16 6.76
CA ARG A 229 28.29 -13.24 7.79
C ARG A 229 28.64 -11.85 8.33
N MET A 230 28.75 -10.87 7.44
CA MET A 230 29.05 -9.48 7.80
C MET A 230 27.90 -8.82 8.55
N VAL A 231 26.64 -9.05 8.15
CA VAL A 231 25.46 -8.60 8.90
C VAL A 231 25.48 -9.18 10.32
N VAL A 232 25.58 -10.51 10.45
CA VAL A 232 25.60 -11.20 11.76
C VAL A 232 26.69 -10.65 12.68
N LYS A 233 27.87 -10.36 12.14
CA LYS A 233 29.00 -9.85 12.91
C LYS A 233 28.79 -8.41 13.39
N ASN A 234 28.20 -7.54 12.58
CA ASN A 234 28.29 -6.08 12.77
C ASN A 234 26.95 -5.38 13.06
N CYS A 235 25.80 -5.99 12.76
CA CYS A 235 24.49 -5.32 12.85
C CYS A 235 23.97 -5.11 14.27
N LYS A 236 24.60 -5.70 15.29
CA LYS A 236 24.11 -5.69 16.69
C LYS A 236 22.61 -6.07 16.77
N CYS A 237 22.23 -7.08 16.01
CA CYS A 237 20.84 -7.45 15.75
C CYS A 237 20.65 -8.97 15.76
N GLN A 238 19.39 -9.41 15.77
CA GLN A 238 19.03 -10.79 15.46
C GLN A 238 18.87 -10.92 13.94
N VAL A 239 19.54 -11.88 13.33
CA VAL A 239 19.42 -12.17 11.89
C VAL A 239 18.59 -13.43 11.71
N ILE A 240 17.50 -13.32 10.95
CA ILE A 240 16.53 -14.41 10.70
C ILE A 240 16.43 -14.63 9.20
N ASP A 241 16.48 -15.88 8.74
CA ASP A 241 16.30 -16.21 7.32
C ASP A 241 14.79 -16.27 7.00
N PHE A 242 14.32 -15.54 5.98
CA PHE A 242 12.90 -15.58 5.64
C PHE A 242 12.56 -16.94 4.98
N PRO A 243 11.57 -17.70 5.50
CA PRO A 243 11.34 -19.07 5.06
C PRO A 243 10.47 -19.12 3.79
N PHE A 244 10.99 -18.63 2.65
CA PHE A 244 10.26 -18.57 1.37
C PHE A 244 9.58 -19.89 0.98
N ARG A 245 10.22 -21.02 1.26
CA ARG A 245 9.71 -22.38 0.93
C ARG A 245 8.42 -22.76 1.66
N LYS A 246 8.03 -22.01 2.68
CA LYS A 246 6.78 -22.22 3.44
C LYS A 246 5.59 -21.46 2.83
N PHE A 247 5.81 -20.69 1.77
CA PHE A 247 4.81 -19.83 1.14
C PHE A 247 4.67 -20.13 -0.35
N PRO A 248 3.59 -19.66 -1.01
CA PRO A 248 3.47 -19.76 -2.45
C PRO A 248 4.68 -19.18 -3.20
N ASP A 249 5.07 -19.81 -4.31
CA ASP A 249 6.32 -19.50 -5.01
C ASP A 249 6.47 -18.04 -5.40
N PHE A 250 5.37 -17.36 -5.76
CA PHE A 250 5.38 -15.95 -6.17
C PHE A 250 5.90 -15.00 -5.06
N ILE A 251 5.92 -15.40 -3.79
CA ILE A 251 6.47 -14.55 -2.71
C ILE A 251 7.97 -14.32 -2.87
N GLN A 252 8.67 -15.22 -3.57
CA GLN A 252 10.09 -15.06 -3.91
C GLN A 252 10.33 -13.89 -4.88
N GLU A 253 9.29 -13.40 -5.57
CA GLU A 253 9.37 -12.20 -6.39
C GLU A 253 9.40 -10.95 -5.49
N LEU A 254 10.61 -10.59 -5.04
CA LEU A 254 10.82 -9.56 -4.02
C LEU A 254 10.23 -8.19 -4.38
N ARG A 255 10.11 -7.86 -5.67
CA ARG A 255 9.50 -6.60 -6.14
C ARG A 255 8.02 -6.48 -5.79
N CYS A 256 7.33 -7.59 -5.49
CA CYS A 256 5.94 -7.60 -5.06
C CYS A 256 5.78 -7.28 -3.56
N TYR A 257 6.87 -7.23 -2.78
CA TYR A 257 6.86 -6.93 -1.35
C TYR A 257 5.95 -7.84 -0.48
N SER A 258 5.49 -8.99 -1.00
CA SER A 258 4.61 -9.93 -0.29
C SER A 258 5.18 -10.46 1.03
N TRP A 259 6.51 -10.53 1.13
CA TRP A 259 7.22 -10.97 2.33
C TRP A 259 7.09 -9.99 3.50
N LYS A 260 6.88 -8.70 3.25
CA LYS A 260 6.91 -7.66 4.30
C LYS A 260 5.72 -7.71 5.26
N PRO A 261 4.45 -7.81 4.80
CA PRO A 261 3.30 -7.98 5.68
C PRO A 261 3.44 -9.22 6.57
N VAL A 262 3.95 -10.32 6.01
CA VAL A 262 4.19 -11.58 6.72
C VAL A 262 5.15 -11.36 7.88
N MET A 263 6.31 -10.72 7.63
CA MET A 263 7.31 -10.46 8.67
C MET A 263 6.75 -9.55 9.76
N ILE A 264 6.05 -8.47 9.39
CA ILE A 264 5.44 -7.53 10.35
C ILE A 264 4.42 -8.23 11.25
N LYS A 265 3.46 -8.98 10.68
CA LYS A 265 2.44 -9.70 11.49
C LYS A 265 3.04 -10.79 12.36
N SER A 266 4.06 -11.49 11.86
CA SER A 266 4.74 -12.55 12.63
C SER A 266 5.45 -11.96 13.85
N VAL A 267 6.33 -10.99 13.62
CA VAL A 267 7.20 -10.42 14.66
C VAL A 267 6.42 -9.56 15.66
N LEU A 268 5.29 -8.96 15.28
CA LEU A 268 4.49 -8.15 16.19
C LEU A 268 4.05 -8.92 17.44
N GLN A 269 3.91 -10.25 17.37
CA GLN A 269 3.57 -11.10 18.51
C GLN A 269 4.65 -11.14 19.61
N ARG A 270 5.86 -10.64 19.32
CA ARG A 270 7.04 -10.68 20.20
C ARG A 270 7.41 -9.32 20.77
N THR A 271 6.53 -8.33 20.62
CA THR A 271 6.77 -6.97 21.09
C THR A 271 5.50 -6.21 21.42
N ASN A 272 5.60 -5.12 22.18
CA ASN A 272 4.49 -4.18 22.35
C ASN A 272 4.38 -3.24 21.14
N ILE A 273 5.52 -2.82 20.58
CA ILE A 273 5.64 -1.89 19.46
C ILE A 273 6.65 -2.40 18.44
N LEU A 274 6.20 -2.58 17.21
CA LEU A 274 7.07 -2.92 16.08
C LEU A 274 7.29 -1.69 15.21
N ILE A 275 8.55 -1.34 14.94
CA ILE A 275 8.96 -0.28 14.02
C ILE A 275 9.54 -0.93 12.77
N TRP A 276 8.85 -0.85 11.65
CA TRP A 276 9.35 -1.25 10.35
C TRP A 276 10.19 -0.13 9.71
N MET A 277 11.35 -0.48 9.13
CA MET A 277 12.18 0.40 8.31
C MET A 277 12.68 -0.32 7.05
N ASP A 278 12.37 0.22 5.87
CA ASP A 278 13.04 -0.18 4.63
C ASP A 278 14.54 0.19 4.67
N ALA A 279 15.36 -0.50 3.87
CA ALA A 279 16.78 -0.20 3.69
C ALA A 279 17.05 1.25 3.22
N SER A 280 16.08 1.92 2.60
CA SER A 280 16.21 3.30 2.11
C SER A 280 15.95 4.38 3.17
N ILE A 281 15.65 4.03 4.43
CA ILE A 281 15.42 5.03 5.49
C ILE A 281 16.75 5.58 6.02
N ARG A 282 16.86 6.92 6.11
CA ARG A 282 17.97 7.63 6.76
C ARG A 282 17.44 8.50 7.87
N LEU A 283 17.96 8.32 9.07
CA LEU A 283 17.56 9.11 10.23
C LEU A 283 18.38 10.39 10.34
N PHE A 284 17.72 11.48 10.75
CA PHE A 284 18.35 12.77 11.00
C PHE A 284 18.87 12.87 12.44
N GLU A 285 19.52 13.99 12.76
CA GLU A 285 20.00 14.26 14.12
C GLU A 285 18.85 14.37 15.13
N ASN A 286 17.69 14.89 14.69
CA ASN A 286 16.47 14.98 15.47
C ASN A 286 15.66 13.67 15.48
N ALA A 287 16.31 12.51 15.32
CA ALA A 287 15.66 11.19 15.36
C ALA A 287 14.81 10.96 16.61
N ALA A 288 15.09 11.66 17.71
CA ALA A 288 14.28 11.64 18.94
C ALA A 288 12.79 11.98 18.71
N ASN A 289 12.45 12.72 17.65
CA ASN A 289 11.07 13.01 17.26
C ASN A 289 10.26 11.75 16.91
N ILE A 290 10.92 10.61 16.65
CA ILE A 290 10.27 9.31 16.49
C ILE A 290 9.47 8.91 17.74
N LYS A 291 9.86 9.38 18.95
CA LYS A 291 9.16 9.07 20.20
C LYS A 291 7.71 9.53 20.16
N THR A 292 7.44 10.71 19.62
CA THR A 292 6.07 11.20 19.42
C THR A 292 5.27 10.28 18.49
N VAL A 293 5.90 9.72 17.46
CA VAL A 293 5.26 8.77 16.56
C VAL A 293 5.02 7.42 17.23
N ILE A 294 5.92 6.99 18.11
CA ILE A 294 5.75 5.79 18.95
C ILE A 294 4.55 5.97 19.89
N GLU A 295 4.44 7.11 20.60
CA GLU A 295 3.28 7.36 21.47
C GLU A 295 1.97 7.44 20.66
N ASN A 296 1.98 8.11 19.50
CA ASN A 296 0.83 8.10 18.61
C ASN A 296 0.46 6.66 18.17
N ALA A 297 1.41 5.79 17.90
CA ALA A 297 1.12 4.40 17.56
C ALA A 297 0.62 3.61 18.77
N ARG A 298 1.09 3.90 19.98
CA ARG A 298 0.53 3.33 21.21
C ARG A 298 -0.93 3.73 21.37
N ASP A 299 -1.29 4.99 21.17
CA ASP A 299 -2.68 5.43 21.34
C ASP A 299 -3.58 4.95 20.20
N ARG A 300 -3.10 5.06 18.96
CA ARG A 300 -3.92 4.91 17.74
C ARG A 300 -3.88 3.50 17.17
N GLY A 301 -2.90 2.69 17.58
CA GLY A 301 -2.62 1.35 17.08
C GLY A 301 -1.58 1.34 15.97
N ILE A 302 -1.57 2.34 15.08
CA ILE A 302 -0.70 2.34 13.91
C ILE A 302 -0.29 3.76 13.48
N GLN A 303 0.94 3.89 12.98
CA GLN A 303 1.46 5.11 12.34
C GLN A 303 2.34 4.74 11.14
N ILE A 304 1.95 5.10 9.92
CA ILE A 304 2.71 4.80 8.68
C ILE A 304 3.09 6.09 7.96
N GLY A 305 4.27 6.14 7.36
CA GLY A 305 4.67 7.30 6.55
C GLY A 305 3.66 7.65 5.45
N GLY A 306 3.18 8.89 5.42
CA GLY A 306 2.23 9.36 4.41
C GLY A 306 2.87 9.91 3.13
N SER A 307 2.09 10.00 2.06
CA SER A 307 2.41 10.73 0.83
C SER A 307 1.23 11.61 0.38
N ASN A 308 1.49 12.55 -0.52
CA ASN A 308 0.43 13.36 -1.16
C ASN A 308 -0.08 12.75 -2.48
N VAL A 309 0.34 11.53 -2.80
CA VAL A 309 -0.07 10.83 -4.03
C VAL A 309 -1.44 10.20 -3.80
N ILE A 310 -2.37 10.40 -4.75
CA ILE A 310 -3.67 9.74 -4.74
C ILE A 310 -3.46 8.24 -4.98
N SER A 311 -4.06 7.41 -4.13
CA SER A 311 -3.90 5.95 -4.15
C SER A 311 -4.35 5.31 -5.45
N ALA A 312 -5.46 5.78 -6.03
CA ALA A 312 -6.04 5.24 -7.26
C ALA A 312 -5.12 5.36 -8.49
N PHE A 313 -4.15 6.30 -8.49
CA PHE A 313 -3.14 6.38 -9.56
C PHE A 313 -2.00 5.37 -9.39
N ARG A 314 -1.84 4.77 -8.21
CA ARG A 314 -0.69 3.93 -7.81
C ARG A 314 -1.07 2.52 -7.38
N THR A 315 -2.31 2.13 -7.65
CA THR A 315 -2.86 0.81 -7.32
C THR A 315 -3.52 0.25 -8.57
N PHE A 316 -3.28 -1.04 -8.85
CA PHE A 316 -3.97 -1.72 -9.94
C PHE A 316 -5.44 -1.93 -9.63
N ARG A 317 -6.25 -1.99 -10.70
CA ARG A 317 -7.70 -2.15 -10.61
C ARG A 317 -8.05 -3.48 -9.96
N SER A 318 -7.32 -4.53 -10.35
CA SER A 318 -7.40 -5.88 -9.79
C SER A 318 -7.35 -5.90 -8.27
N MET A 319 -6.49 -5.09 -7.62
CA MET A 319 -6.45 -5.02 -6.16
C MET A 319 -7.71 -4.38 -5.56
N TYR A 320 -8.27 -3.33 -6.17
CA TYR A 320 -9.56 -2.79 -5.71
C TYR A 320 -10.69 -3.80 -5.86
N HIS A 321 -10.73 -4.48 -7.01
CA HIS A 321 -11.74 -5.50 -7.31
C HIS A 321 -11.62 -6.71 -6.38
N PHE A 322 -10.41 -7.09 -5.98
CA PHE A 322 -10.19 -8.11 -4.96
C PHE A 322 -10.81 -7.74 -3.60
N PHE A 323 -10.85 -6.44 -3.27
CA PHE A 323 -11.53 -5.92 -2.08
C PHE A 323 -13.02 -5.61 -2.31
N GLY A 324 -13.56 -5.95 -3.48
CA GLY A 324 -14.96 -5.72 -3.85
C GLY A 324 -15.29 -4.27 -4.22
N ASP A 325 -14.29 -3.43 -4.50
CA ASP A 325 -14.48 -2.00 -4.76
C ASP A 325 -14.00 -1.55 -6.13
N GLU A 326 -14.44 -0.36 -6.51
CA GLU A 326 -13.97 0.38 -7.66
C GLU A 326 -12.84 1.36 -7.30
N PRO A 327 -11.76 1.49 -8.10
CA PRO A 327 -10.70 2.48 -7.86
C PRO A 327 -11.22 3.92 -7.76
N CYS A 328 -12.29 4.25 -8.50
CA CYS A 328 -12.89 5.59 -8.41
C CYS A 328 -13.43 5.89 -7.00
N ALA A 329 -13.71 4.89 -6.16
CA ALA A 329 -14.22 5.08 -4.79
C ALA A 329 -13.12 5.59 -3.83
N TYR A 330 -11.86 5.59 -4.26
CA TYR A 330 -10.68 5.97 -3.49
C TYR A 330 -9.99 7.22 -4.02
N PHE A 331 -10.59 7.90 -4.99
CA PHE A 331 -9.91 8.90 -5.82
C PHE A 331 -9.39 10.13 -5.05
N ASP A 332 -10.01 10.49 -3.93
CA ASP A 332 -9.55 11.61 -3.08
C ASP A 332 -8.63 11.16 -1.92
N LEU A 333 -8.33 9.87 -1.82
CA LEU A 333 -7.59 9.30 -0.70
C LEU A 333 -6.10 9.16 -1.02
N LYS A 334 -5.26 9.74 -0.16
CA LYS A 334 -3.81 9.71 -0.32
C LYS A 334 -3.20 8.41 0.20
N MET A 335 -2.11 8.01 -0.42
CA MET A 335 -1.45 6.73 -0.20
C MET A 335 -0.32 6.83 0.83
N THR A 336 -0.10 5.73 1.54
CA THR A 336 1.08 5.52 2.41
C THR A 336 2.34 5.28 1.58
N LYS A 337 3.51 5.67 2.10
CA LYS A 337 4.81 5.30 1.52
C LYS A 337 5.28 3.92 1.96
N CYS A 338 4.71 3.36 3.04
CA CYS A 338 5.04 2.08 3.68
C CYS A 338 6.53 1.83 4.04
N SER A 339 7.47 2.67 3.61
CA SER A 339 8.90 2.50 3.91
C SER A 339 9.26 2.66 5.39
N PHE A 340 8.34 3.23 6.16
CA PHE A 340 8.38 3.32 7.60
C PHE A 340 6.98 3.10 8.16
N GLY A 341 6.86 2.31 9.22
CA GLY A 341 5.60 2.13 9.94
C GLY A 341 5.83 1.69 11.39
N ILE A 342 4.95 2.08 12.29
CA ILE A 342 4.91 1.65 13.68
C ILE A 342 3.58 0.96 13.95
N TYR A 343 3.62 -0.23 14.54
CA TYR A 343 2.47 -1.10 14.78
C TYR A 343 2.42 -1.48 16.25
N ARG A 344 1.27 -1.28 16.89
CA ARG A 344 1.00 -1.73 18.26
C ARG A 344 0.52 -3.18 18.25
N ASN A 345 1.01 -3.97 19.19
CA ASN A 345 0.51 -5.32 19.42
C ASN A 345 -0.82 -5.25 20.18
N GLU A 346 -1.91 -5.13 19.42
CA GLU A 346 -3.28 -5.17 19.93
C GLU A 346 -4.20 -5.91 18.95
N VAL A 347 -5.34 -6.42 19.44
CA VAL A 347 -6.29 -7.21 18.64
C VAL A 347 -6.76 -6.45 17.40
N PHE A 348 -7.03 -5.15 17.55
CA PHE A 348 -7.42 -4.27 16.45
C PHE A 348 -6.41 -4.27 15.30
N VAL A 349 -5.12 -4.07 15.59
CA VAL A 349 -4.05 -4.06 14.58
C VAL A 349 -3.88 -5.45 13.98
N HIS A 350 -3.89 -6.50 14.80
CA HIS A 350 -3.71 -7.88 14.33
C HIS A 350 -4.80 -8.33 13.38
N ARG A 351 -6.06 -8.10 13.74
CA ARG A 351 -7.24 -8.66 13.05
C ARG A 351 -7.74 -7.77 11.95
N LEU A 352 -7.90 -6.48 12.21
CA LEU A 352 -8.51 -5.56 11.24
C LEU A 352 -7.52 -5.01 10.21
N ILE A 353 -6.24 -4.93 10.57
CA ILE A 353 -5.21 -4.33 9.69
C ILE A 353 -4.27 -5.39 9.12
N LEU A 354 -3.55 -6.11 9.97
CA LEU A 354 -2.47 -6.99 9.51
C LEU A 354 -2.98 -8.30 8.92
N GLU A 355 -4.11 -8.83 9.38
CA GLU A 355 -4.66 -10.08 8.82
C GLU A 355 -5.08 -9.95 7.35
N PRO A 356 -5.95 -9.00 6.95
CA PRO A 356 -6.25 -8.79 5.53
C PRO A 356 -5.00 -8.39 4.73
N TRP A 357 -4.04 -7.70 5.36
CA TRP A 357 -2.79 -7.35 4.70
C TRP A 357 -1.96 -8.59 4.34
N VAL A 358 -1.82 -9.54 5.28
CA VAL A 358 -1.12 -10.80 5.03
C VAL A 358 -1.91 -11.70 4.09
N ALA A 359 -3.22 -11.84 4.26
CA ALA A 359 -4.03 -12.70 3.41
C ALA A 359 -3.92 -12.30 1.92
N CYS A 360 -4.00 -11.00 1.62
CA CYS A 360 -3.75 -10.50 0.27
C CYS A 360 -2.28 -10.66 -0.17
N ALA A 361 -1.29 -10.45 0.72
CA ALA A 361 0.12 -10.73 0.42
C ALA A 361 0.38 -12.19 0.01
N LEU A 362 -0.38 -13.13 0.56
CA LEU A 362 -0.31 -14.56 0.24
C LEU A 362 -1.16 -14.93 -0.99
N ASN A 363 -1.82 -13.97 -1.64
CA ASN A 363 -2.62 -14.18 -2.84
C ASN A 363 -2.06 -13.39 -4.04
N ALA A 364 -1.58 -14.09 -5.06
CA ALA A 364 -1.00 -13.49 -6.26
C ALA A 364 -1.99 -12.58 -7.00
N GLN A 365 -3.29 -12.91 -7.02
CA GLN A 365 -4.32 -12.09 -7.67
C GLN A 365 -4.58 -10.77 -6.94
N CYS A 366 -4.11 -10.64 -5.69
CA CYS A 366 -4.24 -9.42 -4.92
C CYS A 366 -2.94 -8.63 -4.86
N MET A 367 -1.86 -9.20 -4.30
CA MET A 367 -0.62 -8.47 -4.07
C MET A 367 0.25 -8.33 -5.32
N CYS A 368 0.27 -9.32 -6.21
CA CYS A 368 1.09 -9.28 -7.42
C CYS A 368 0.33 -9.69 -8.68
N PRO A 369 -0.76 -8.98 -9.01
CA PRO A 369 -1.71 -9.40 -10.03
C PRO A 369 -1.10 -9.35 -11.44
N PRO A 370 -1.67 -10.13 -12.40
CA PRO A 370 -1.11 -10.28 -13.73
C PRO A 370 -1.26 -9.02 -14.61
N ASP A 371 -2.10 -8.04 -14.23
CA ASP A 371 -2.33 -6.79 -14.97
C ASP A 371 -1.16 -5.78 -14.87
N ARG A 372 0.03 -6.27 -14.47
CA ARG A 372 1.29 -5.52 -14.32
C ARG A 372 1.82 -4.80 -15.56
N PHE A 373 1.27 -5.09 -16.74
CA PHE A 373 1.72 -4.54 -18.01
C PHE A 373 0.89 -3.36 -18.53
N ASN A 374 -0.13 -2.92 -17.77
CA ASN A 374 -1.06 -1.88 -18.21
C ASN A 374 -0.52 -0.42 -18.10
N GLY A 375 0.75 -0.22 -17.73
CA GLY A 375 1.38 1.09 -17.70
C GLY A 375 2.72 1.16 -16.96
N THR A 376 3.19 2.39 -16.72
CA THR A 376 4.40 2.69 -15.96
C THR A 376 4.13 3.69 -14.83
N CYS A 377 4.97 3.62 -13.79
CA CYS A 377 4.97 4.61 -12.71
C CYS A 377 5.30 6.04 -13.15
N ARG A 378 5.90 6.21 -14.34
CA ARG A 378 6.04 7.51 -14.99
C ARG A 378 4.71 8.00 -15.56
N GLN A 379 4.02 7.18 -16.34
CA GLN A 379 2.70 7.53 -16.90
C GLN A 379 1.68 7.83 -15.79
N SER A 380 1.65 7.02 -14.73
CA SER A 380 0.85 7.29 -13.52
C SER A 380 1.15 8.68 -12.92
N LYS A 381 2.42 9.11 -12.89
CA LYS A 381 2.81 10.44 -12.40
C LYS A 381 2.27 11.54 -13.31
N ASP A 382 2.42 11.36 -14.62
CA ASP A 382 1.98 12.33 -15.62
C ASP A 382 0.44 12.45 -15.58
N MET A 383 -0.29 11.35 -15.40
CA MET A 383 -1.75 11.36 -15.20
C MET A 383 -2.19 12.08 -13.93
N ASN A 384 -1.53 11.81 -12.79
CA ASN A 384 -1.83 12.53 -11.55
C ASN A 384 -1.54 14.04 -11.71
N LYS A 385 -0.48 14.43 -12.43
CA LYS A 385 -0.18 15.83 -12.71
C LYS A 385 -1.26 16.48 -13.58
N LEU A 386 -1.65 15.83 -14.68
CA LEU A 386 -2.72 16.31 -15.55
C LEU A 386 -4.03 16.48 -14.80
N TRP A 387 -4.35 15.55 -13.89
CA TRP A 387 -5.51 15.68 -13.01
C TRP A 387 -5.42 16.93 -12.12
N LEU A 388 -4.29 17.13 -11.42
CA LEU A 388 -4.11 18.28 -10.52
C LEU A 388 -4.14 19.63 -11.25
N GLU A 389 -3.69 19.67 -12.51
CA GLU A 389 -3.60 20.92 -13.29
C GLU A 389 -4.89 21.22 -14.07
N ASN A 390 -5.56 20.20 -14.61
CA ASN A 390 -6.62 20.37 -15.60
C ASN A 390 -7.90 19.59 -15.30
N ASN A 391 -8.02 18.94 -14.13
CA ASN A 391 -9.13 18.03 -13.80
C ASN A 391 -9.36 16.92 -14.85
N GLY A 392 -8.30 16.43 -15.50
CA GLY A 392 -8.37 15.24 -16.37
C GLY A 392 -7.32 15.20 -17.48
N PRO A 393 -7.21 14.07 -18.23
CA PRO A 393 -7.95 12.81 -18.06
C PRO A 393 -7.53 11.99 -16.82
N ILE A 394 -8.29 10.95 -16.49
CA ILE A 394 -7.97 9.99 -15.42
C ILE A 394 -7.83 8.59 -16.05
N ALA A 395 -6.81 7.85 -15.61
CA ALA A 395 -6.66 6.43 -15.90
C ALA A 395 -6.10 5.74 -14.66
N TYR A 396 -6.82 4.73 -14.18
CA TYR A 396 -6.46 3.90 -13.04
C TYR A 396 -5.60 2.71 -13.47
N GLY A 397 -4.78 2.22 -12.54
CA GLY A 397 -4.00 1.02 -12.75
C GLY A 397 -2.79 1.16 -13.67
N LEU A 398 -2.20 2.35 -13.81
CA LEU A 398 -0.97 2.55 -14.59
C LEU A 398 0.31 2.20 -13.83
N CYS A 399 0.24 2.05 -12.51
CA CYS A 399 1.37 1.74 -11.65
C CYS A 399 0.83 1.06 -10.40
N HIS A 400 1.59 0.12 -9.87
CA HIS A 400 1.25 -0.58 -8.65
C HIS A 400 2.40 -0.52 -7.67
N LEU A 401 2.12 -0.01 -6.47
CA LEU A 401 3.10 0.06 -5.39
C LEU A 401 2.88 -1.03 -4.34
N TYR A 402 2.25 -2.15 -4.73
CA TYR A 402 2.20 -3.40 -3.97
C TYR A 402 1.78 -3.22 -2.50
N ASP A 403 2.68 -3.44 -1.54
CA ASP A 403 2.43 -3.31 -0.10
C ASP A 403 1.89 -1.94 0.31
N GLN A 404 2.38 -0.86 -0.32
CA GLN A 404 1.87 0.50 -0.13
C GLN A 404 0.42 0.64 -0.59
N SER A 405 0.08 0.00 -1.71
CA SER A 405 -1.27 0.02 -2.27
C SER A 405 -2.22 -0.63 -1.27
N LEU A 406 -1.88 -1.85 -0.92
CA LEU A 406 -2.71 -2.70 -0.08
C LEU A 406 -2.98 -2.11 1.30
N ILE A 407 -1.94 -1.68 2.02
CA ILE A 407 -2.13 -1.09 3.35
C ILE A 407 -2.89 0.24 3.28
N SER A 408 -2.74 0.99 2.19
CA SER A 408 -3.53 2.21 2.00
C SER A 408 -5.01 1.90 1.86
N LEU A 409 -5.39 0.92 1.02
CA LEU A 409 -6.78 0.49 0.85
C LEU A 409 -7.40 0.04 2.17
N ILE A 410 -6.67 -0.76 2.96
CA ILE A 410 -7.12 -1.21 4.28
C ILE A 410 -7.35 0.01 5.20
N LEU A 411 -6.38 0.92 5.32
CA LEU A 411 -6.50 2.11 6.16
C LEU A 411 -7.61 3.07 5.69
N HIS A 412 -7.84 3.16 4.39
CA HIS A 412 -8.94 3.92 3.79
C HIS A 412 -10.29 3.33 4.18
N LYS A 413 -10.46 2.00 4.10
CA LYS A 413 -11.68 1.34 4.58
C LYS A 413 -11.87 1.53 6.09
N VAL A 414 -10.80 1.42 6.90
CA VAL A 414 -10.91 1.57 8.36
C VAL A 414 -11.30 2.99 8.75
N TYR A 415 -10.57 3.99 8.25
CA TYR A 415 -10.64 5.36 8.77
C TYR A 415 -11.37 6.36 7.87
N LEU A 416 -11.68 6.02 6.62
CA LEU A 416 -12.34 6.90 5.63
C LEU A 416 -11.74 8.31 5.61
N GLU A 417 -12.54 9.35 5.83
CA GLU A 417 -12.12 10.75 5.88
C GLU A 417 -11.05 11.05 6.93
N LYS A 418 -10.87 10.15 7.92
CA LYS A 418 -9.88 10.26 8.99
C LYS A 418 -8.61 9.44 8.72
N TYR A 419 -8.38 8.91 7.52
CA TYR A 419 -7.21 8.06 7.22
C TYR A 419 -5.84 8.68 7.57
N GLN A 420 -5.73 10.02 7.50
CA GLN A 420 -4.52 10.74 7.89
C GLN A 420 -4.16 10.56 9.37
N TRP A 421 -5.11 10.15 10.20
CA TRP A 421 -4.88 9.83 11.62
C TRP A 421 -3.88 8.68 11.80
N ALA A 422 -3.86 7.74 10.86
CA ALA A 422 -2.92 6.63 10.80
C ALA A 422 -1.59 7.02 10.11
N PHE A 423 -1.47 8.24 9.59
CA PHE A 423 -0.29 8.68 8.84
C PHE A 423 0.65 9.48 9.72
N CYS A 424 1.96 9.33 9.51
CA CYS A 424 2.99 10.13 10.15
C CYS A 424 3.88 10.85 9.12
N ASN A 425 4.50 11.95 9.55
CA ASN A 425 5.47 12.68 8.75
C ASN A 425 6.89 12.25 9.09
N ILE A 426 7.45 11.34 8.28
CA ILE A 426 8.82 10.84 8.45
C ILE A 426 9.85 11.99 8.41
N ASN A 427 9.59 13.06 7.65
CA ASN A 427 10.52 14.18 7.49
C ASN A 427 10.85 14.91 8.82
N SER A 428 10.09 14.64 9.88
CA SER A 428 10.37 15.16 11.22
C SER A 428 11.53 14.45 11.93
N PHE A 429 11.94 13.25 11.50
CA PHE A 429 13.01 12.45 12.11
C PHE A 429 13.91 11.70 11.11
N GLY A 430 13.55 11.68 9.82
CA GLY A 430 14.34 11.01 8.79
C GLY A 430 13.83 11.29 7.37
N LYS A 431 14.35 10.58 6.39
CA LYS A 431 13.92 10.66 4.99
C LYS A 431 14.09 9.32 4.28
N ILE A 432 13.45 9.19 3.13
CA ILE A 432 13.64 8.06 2.21
C ILE A 432 14.71 8.49 1.20
N MET A 433 15.86 7.81 1.22
CA MET A 433 16.95 7.95 0.26
C MET A 433 17.19 6.60 -0.41
N ARG A 434 16.64 6.46 -1.61
CA ARG A 434 16.90 5.29 -2.45
C ARG A 434 18.27 5.42 -3.08
N ASP A 435 18.97 4.30 -3.21
CA ASP A 435 20.29 4.19 -3.85
C ASP A 435 21.41 4.94 -3.09
N ASP A 436 21.16 5.33 -1.84
CA ASP A 436 22.18 5.91 -0.95
C ASP A 436 22.93 4.78 -0.27
N LEU A 437 24.16 4.50 -0.70
CA LEU A 437 24.90 3.30 -0.31
C LEU A 437 25.98 3.62 0.72
N ALA A 438 26.22 2.70 1.65
CA ALA A 438 27.39 2.76 2.53
C ALA A 438 28.04 1.39 2.70
N SER A 439 29.37 1.41 2.87
CA SER A 439 30.16 0.26 3.32
C SER A 439 30.44 0.43 4.81
N TYR A 440 29.42 0.24 5.63
CA TYR A 440 29.51 0.45 7.08
C TYR A 440 30.11 -0.75 7.83
N PHE A 441 30.02 -1.94 7.24
CA PHE A 441 30.54 -3.18 7.82
C PHE A 441 31.96 -3.53 7.37
N SER A 442 32.54 -2.76 6.46
CA SER A 442 33.89 -2.96 5.91
C SER A 442 34.99 -2.43 6.82
#